data_AF-A0A843J7D3-F1
#
_entry.id   AF-A0A843J7D3-F1
#
_cell.length_a   1.000
_cell.length_b   1.000
_cell.length_c   1.000
_cell.angle_alpha   90.00
_cell.angle_beta   90.00
_cell.angle_gamma   90.00
#
_symmetry.space_group_name_H-M   'P 1'
#
loop_
_entity.id
_entity.type
_entity.pdbx_description
1 polymer ?
#
loop_
_entity_poly.entity_id
_entity_poly.type
_entity_poly.pdbx_seq_one_letter_code
_entity_poly.pdbx_strand_id
1 'polypeptide(L)'
;MSKRSTKGLIVAGVLVFVLVAAIMTSDFEPYYDSPQELPTFPDGHSGQSIFDGDDELVENSLPYAIFEQYGFVLIPLAVLMFGAMVGGVVISKEEVEE
;
A
#
# COMPACT_ATOMS: atom_id res chain seq x y z
N MET A 1 -16.07 -18.58 23.29
CA MET A 1 -15.12 -18.34 22.18
C MET A 1 -14.42 -19.64 21.84
N SER A 2 -14.41 -20.07 20.58
CA SER A 2 -13.65 -21.25 20.16
C SER A 2 -12.15 -20.93 20.04
N LYS A 3 -11.26 -21.93 20.16
CA LYS A 3 -9.80 -21.75 19.93
C LYS A 3 -9.49 -21.15 18.55
N ARG A 4 -10.38 -21.29 17.58
CA ARG A 4 -10.26 -20.70 16.24
C ARG A 4 -10.56 -19.20 16.26
N SER A 5 -11.64 -18.78 16.93
CA SER A 5 -11.94 -17.34 17.11
C SER A 5 -10.83 -16.59 17.84
N THR A 6 -10.22 -17.20 18.86
CA THR A 6 -9.12 -16.56 19.60
C THR A 6 -7.90 -16.31 18.72
N LYS A 7 -7.55 -17.26 17.83
CA LYS A 7 -6.43 -17.08 16.88
C LYS A 7 -6.72 -15.99 15.85
N GLY A 8 -7.95 -15.94 15.33
CA GLY A 8 -8.38 -14.88 14.42
C GLY A 8 -8.28 -13.49 15.04
N LEU A 9 -8.74 -13.35 16.30
CA LEU A 9 -8.65 -12.10 17.05
C LEU A 9 -7.20 -11.65 17.24
N ILE A 10 -6.30 -12.57 17.59
CA ILE A 10 -4.87 -12.26 17.79
C ILE A 10 -4.23 -11.80 16.48
N VAL A 11 -4.47 -12.52 15.38
CA VAL A 11 -3.92 -12.16 14.06
C VAL A 11 -4.45 -10.79 13.61
N ALA A 12 -5.75 -10.54 13.78
CA ALA A 12 -6.34 -9.24 13.46
C ALA A 12 -5.73 -8.11 14.31
N GLY A 13 -5.54 -8.34 15.61
CA GLY A 13 -4.91 -7.37 16.52
C GLY A 13 -3.48 -7.03 16.14
N VAL A 14 -2.67 -8.04 15.76
CA VAL A 14 -1.30 -7.83 15.27
C VAL A 14 -1.30 -7.04 13.97
N LEU A 15 -2.23 -7.33 13.07
CA LEU A 15 -2.32 -6.65 11.77
C LEU A 15 -2.71 -5.17 11.91
N VAL A 16 -3.66 -4.87 12.82
CA VAL A 16 -4.00 -3.49 13.19
C VAL A 16 -2.80 -2.77 13.80
N PHE A 17 -2.05 -3.43 14.67
CA PHE A 17 -0.86 -2.84 15.28
C PHE A 17 0.21 -2.47 14.24
N VAL A 18 0.48 -3.35 13.27
CA VAL A 18 1.43 -3.10 12.18
C VAL A 18 0.98 -1.93 11.30
N LEU A 19 -0.32 -1.82 11.01
CA LEU A 19 -0.90 -0.69 10.27
C LEU A 19 -0.68 0.64 11.01
N VAL A 20 -1.01 0.68 12.29
CA VAL A 20 -0.83 1.90 13.11
C VAL A 20 0.64 2.29 13.17
N ALA A 21 1.54 1.32 13.37
CA ALA A 21 2.97 1.57 13.37
C ALA A 21 3.45 2.13 12.02
N ALA A 22 3.05 1.52 10.90
CA ALA A 22 3.43 1.97 9.56
C ALA A 22 2.94 3.40 9.28
N ILE A 23 1.73 3.76 9.69
CA ILE A 23 1.21 5.13 9.55
C ILE A 23 2.03 6.10 10.41
N MET A 24 2.32 5.75 11.68
CA MET A 24 3.06 6.63 12.59
C MET A 24 4.51 6.85 12.19
N THR A 25 5.14 5.90 11.48
CA THR A 25 6.51 6.03 10.98
C THR A 25 6.60 6.65 9.60
N SER A 26 5.47 6.79 8.90
CA SER A 26 5.46 7.38 7.56
C SER A 26 5.47 8.88 7.67
N ASP A 27 6.42 9.51 7.00
CA ASP A 27 6.52 10.96 6.94
C ASP A 27 5.52 11.48 5.88
N PHE A 28 4.43 12.06 6.38
CA PHE A 28 3.37 12.66 5.55
C PHE A 28 3.56 14.17 5.37
N GLU A 29 4.74 14.72 5.69
CA GLU A 29 5.04 16.11 5.43
C GLU A 29 4.81 16.41 3.92
N PRO A 30 3.93 17.37 3.59
CA PRO A 30 3.64 17.66 2.19
C PRO A 30 4.89 18.22 1.54
N TYR A 31 5.45 17.47 0.59
CA TYR A 31 6.56 17.95 -0.24
C TYR A 31 6.14 19.15 -1.12
N TYR A 32 4.83 19.32 -1.36
CA TYR A 32 4.26 20.48 -2.05
C TYR A 32 3.02 21.03 -1.33
N ASP A 33 2.93 22.35 -1.21
CA ASP A 33 1.77 23.06 -0.63
C ASP A 33 0.49 23.01 -1.51
N SER A 34 0.59 22.44 -2.72
CA SER A 34 -0.52 22.33 -3.67
C SER A 34 -0.38 21.08 -4.54
N PRO A 35 -1.47 20.52 -5.08
CA PRO A 35 -1.40 19.39 -5.99
C PRO A 35 -0.49 19.69 -7.19
N GLN A 36 0.54 18.87 -7.39
CA GLN A 36 1.43 18.94 -8.54
C GLN A 36 1.14 17.79 -9.51
N GLU A 37 1.32 18.04 -10.80
CA GLU A 37 1.32 16.98 -11.81
C GLU A 37 2.73 16.36 -11.82
N LEU A 38 2.83 15.10 -11.41
CA LEU A 38 4.11 14.36 -11.41
C LEU A 38 4.22 13.48 -12.66
N PRO A 39 5.40 13.41 -13.29
CA PRO A 39 5.66 12.48 -14.38
C PRO A 39 5.42 11.04 -13.90
N THR A 40 4.64 10.31 -14.68
CA THR A 40 4.00 9.04 -14.26
C THR A 40 4.49 7.83 -15.03
N PHE A 41 4.88 8.03 -16.29
CA PHE A 41 5.39 7.01 -17.19
C PHE A 41 6.64 7.55 -17.87
N PRO A 42 7.56 6.69 -18.34
CA PRO A 42 8.62 7.12 -19.26
C PRO A 42 7.94 7.43 -20.59
N ASP A 43 7.42 8.64 -20.73
CA ASP A 43 6.78 9.10 -21.94
C ASP A 43 7.85 9.67 -22.86
N GLY A 44 8.24 8.89 -23.87
CA GLY A 44 9.14 9.30 -24.96
C GLY A 44 8.62 10.46 -25.83
N HIS A 45 7.64 11.23 -25.34
CA HIS A 45 7.05 12.41 -25.96
C HIS A 45 7.25 13.71 -25.15
N SER A 46 7.60 13.64 -23.85
CA SER A 46 7.75 14.82 -22.97
C SER A 46 9.22 15.25 -22.76
N GLY A 47 10.18 14.40 -23.12
CA GLY A 47 11.60 14.64 -22.85
C GLY A 47 11.98 14.57 -21.37
N GLN A 48 11.03 14.20 -20.49
CA GLN A 48 11.26 14.00 -19.07
C GLN A 48 11.36 12.49 -18.81
N SER A 49 12.56 12.03 -18.48
CA SER A 49 12.76 10.65 -18.02
C SER A 49 12.29 10.53 -16.58
N ILE A 50 11.54 9.48 -16.25
CA ILE A 50 11.24 9.12 -14.86
C ILE A 50 12.44 8.48 -14.14
N PHE A 51 13.50 8.20 -14.90
CA PHE A 51 14.79 7.72 -14.41
C PHE A 51 15.85 8.81 -14.54
N ASP A 52 16.67 9.02 -13.52
CA ASP A 52 17.85 9.88 -13.59
C ASP A 52 19.00 9.18 -14.35
N GLY A 53 20.10 9.88 -14.59
CA GLY A 53 21.29 9.38 -15.30
C GLY A 53 21.95 8.14 -14.68
N ASP A 54 21.59 7.81 -13.44
CA ASP A 54 22.06 6.63 -12.70
C ASP A 54 21.01 5.47 -12.66
N ASP A 55 19.96 5.52 -13.49
CA ASP A 55 18.85 4.54 -13.54
C ASP A 55 17.97 4.49 -12.27
N GLU A 56 18.13 5.45 -11.36
CA GLU A 56 17.27 5.63 -10.18
C GLU A 56 16.01 6.45 -10.51
N LEU A 57 14.94 6.27 -9.73
CA LEU A 57 13.71 7.03 -9.94
C LEU A 57 13.93 8.51 -9.56
N VAL A 58 13.51 9.43 -10.42
CA VAL A 58 13.63 10.86 -10.13
C VAL A 58 12.75 11.21 -8.93
N GLU A 59 13.29 11.93 -7.94
CA GLU A 59 12.59 12.25 -6.69
C GLU A 59 11.24 12.97 -6.91
N ASN A 60 11.14 13.76 -7.99
CA ASN A 60 9.92 14.47 -8.39
C ASN A 60 9.00 13.63 -9.30
N SER A 61 9.10 12.30 -9.27
CA SER A 61 8.25 11.40 -10.05
C SER A 61 7.22 10.69 -9.17
N LEU A 62 6.06 10.37 -9.76
CA LEU A 62 5.00 9.65 -9.04
C LEU A 62 5.45 8.24 -8.58
N PRO A 63 6.25 7.49 -9.36
CA PRO A 63 6.79 6.22 -8.90
C PRO A 63 7.71 6.35 -7.68
N TYR A 64 8.55 7.40 -7.60
CA TYR A 64 9.40 7.65 -6.44
C TYR A 64 8.57 7.88 -5.17
N ALA A 65 7.56 8.75 -5.26
CA ALA A 65 6.65 9.00 -4.14
C ALA A 65 5.95 7.70 -3.68
N ILE A 66 5.45 6.88 -4.60
CA ILE A 66 4.72 5.65 -4.25
C ILE A 66 5.63 4.57 -3.67
N PHE A 67 6.77 4.29 -4.30
CA PHE A 67 7.61 3.14 -3.96
C PHE A 67 8.71 3.46 -2.95
N GLU A 68 9.26 4.67 -2.96
CA GLU A 68 10.36 5.04 -2.08
C GLU A 68 9.88 5.79 -0.84
N GLN A 69 9.00 6.78 -1.01
CA GLN A 69 8.45 7.54 0.12
C GLN A 69 7.34 6.76 0.85
N TYR A 70 6.38 6.19 0.12
CA TYR A 70 5.23 5.49 0.71
C TYR A 70 5.31 3.95 0.62
N GLY A 71 6.42 3.39 0.13
CA GLY A 71 6.54 1.95 -0.12
C GLY A 71 6.25 1.08 1.12
N PHE A 72 6.62 1.56 2.31
CA PHE A 72 6.37 0.83 3.55
C PHE A 72 4.87 0.74 3.89
N VAL A 73 4.06 1.72 3.49
CA VAL A 73 2.60 1.73 3.68
C VAL A 73 1.91 0.78 2.69
N LEU A 74 2.50 0.53 1.52
CA LEU A 74 1.94 -0.39 0.52
C LEU A 74 1.90 -1.84 1.01
N ILE A 75 2.82 -2.26 1.87
CA ILE A 75 2.88 -3.62 2.41
C ILE A 75 1.61 -3.96 3.20
N PRO A 76 1.24 -3.23 4.28
CA PRO A 76 0.00 -3.51 5.00
C PRO A 76 -1.25 -3.31 4.13
N LEU A 77 -1.24 -2.34 3.20
CA LEU A 77 -2.34 -2.13 2.24
C LEU A 77 -2.57 -3.37 1.37
N ALA A 78 -1.50 -3.96 0.83
CA ALA A 78 -1.57 -5.16 0.00
C ALA A 78 -2.10 -6.37 0.79
N VAL A 79 -1.65 -6.55 2.04
CA VAL A 79 -2.15 -7.60 2.93
C VAL A 79 -3.63 -7.40 3.24
N LEU A 80 -4.08 -6.15 3.44
CA LEU A 80 -5.49 -5.81 3.63
C LEU A 80 -6.35 -6.16 2.42
N MET A 81 -5.92 -5.76 1.22
CA MET A 81 -6.63 -6.06 -0.02
C MET A 81 -6.70 -7.57 -0.29
N PHE A 82 -5.61 -8.28 -0.06
CA PHE A 82 -5.56 -9.73 -0.17
C PHE A 82 -6.48 -10.41 0.86
N GLY A 83 -6.43 -9.97 2.12
CA GLY A 83 -7.29 -10.48 3.19
C GLY A 83 -8.77 -10.25 2.90
N ALA A 84 -9.14 -9.08 2.38
CA ALA A 84 -10.51 -8.77 1.98
C ALA A 84 -10.98 -9.67 0.82
N MET A 85 -10.12 -9.92 -0.17
CA MET A 85 -10.44 -10.82 -1.29
C MET A 85 -10.66 -12.26 -0.82
N VAL A 86 -9.75 -12.81 0.00
CA VAL A 86 -9.88 -14.17 0.54
C VAL A 86 -11.10 -14.29 1.45
N GLY A 87 -11.34 -13.30 2.31
CA GLY A 87 -12.52 -13.25 3.18
C GLY A 87 -13.83 -13.27 2.38
N GLY A 88 -13.93 -12.44 1.33
CA GLY A 88 -15.08 -12.44 0.44
C GLY A 88 -15.34 -13.80 -0.20
N VAL A 89 -14.30 -14.45 -0.74
CA VAL A 89 -14.44 -15.78 -1.36
C VAL A 89 -14.90 -16.84 -0.35
N VAL A 90 -14.37 -16.82 0.88
CA VAL A 90 -14.76 -17.80 1.90
C VAL A 90 -16.21 -17.59 2.34
N ILE A 91 -16.62 -16.35 2.59
CA ILE A 91 -18.00 -16.02 2.97
C ILE A 91 -18.97 -16.43 1.85
N SER A 92 -18.66 -16.10 0.59
CA SER A 92 -19.49 -16.48 -0.55
C SER A 92 -19.60 -18.01 -0.75
N LYS A 93 -18.64 -18.81 -0.27
CA LYS A 93 -18.76 -20.27 -0.30
C LYS A 93 -19.61 -20.82 0.84
N GLU A 94 -19.53 -20.22 2.04
CA GLU A 94 -20.40 -20.62 3.16
C GLU A 94 -21.89 -20.32 2.85
N GLU A 95 -22.20 -19.20 2.19
CA GLU A 95 -23.59 -18.87 1.80
C GLU A 95 -24.20 -19.78 0.71
N VAL A 96 -23.40 -20.56 -0.02
CA VAL A 96 -23.87 -21.49 -1.06
C VAL A 96 -24.01 -22.91 -0.53
N GLU A 97 -23.30 -23.24 0.55
CA GLU A 97 -23.36 -24.55 1.21
C GLU A 97 -24.48 -24.64 2.26
N GLU A 98 -25.11 -23.52 2.63
CA GLU A 98 -26.40 -23.43 3.35
C GLU A 98 -27.60 -23.51 2.39
#